data_AF-A0A2N2E2U5-F1
#
_entry.id   AF-A0A2N2E2U5-F1
#
_cell.length_a   1.000
_cell.length_b   1.000
_cell.length_c   1.000
_cell.angle_alpha   90.00
_cell.angle_beta   90.00
_cell.angle_gamma   90.00
#
_symmetry.space_group_name_H-M   'P 1'
#
loop_
_entity.id
_entity.type
_entity.pdbx_description
1 polymer ?
#
loop_
_entity_poly.entity_id
_entity_poly.type
_entity_poly.pdbx_seq_one_letter_code
_entity_poly.pdbx_strand_id
1 'polypeptide(L)' 'MLMTGRIRVDRRTKNLIKRIKPHEIAVIDHENLDEVAALSLVKAKVKAVVNAKHS' A
#
# COMPACT_ATOMS: atom_id res chain seq x y z
N MET A 1 -7.91 -19.79 1.29
CA MET A 1 -7.33 -19.12 2.47
C MET A 1 -7.82 -17.68 2.48
N LEU A 2 -8.41 -17.22 3.59
CA LEU A 2 -8.94 -15.86 3.71
C LEU A 2 -7.87 -14.96 4.36
N MET A 3 -7.60 -13.79 3.76
CA MET A 3 -6.74 -12.77 4.36
C MET A 3 -7.59 -11.68 4.99
N THR A 4 -7.36 -11.41 6.28
CA THR A 4 -7.97 -10.30 7.00
C THR A 4 -6.89 -9.36 7.52
N GLY A 5 -7.22 -8.08 7.64
CA GLY A 5 -6.29 -7.06 8.13
C GLY A 5 -6.91 -5.67 8.11
N ARG A 6 -6.31 -4.75 8.87
CA ARG A 6 -6.70 -3.33 8.79
C ARG A 6 -6.28 -2.76 7.44
N ILE A 7 -7.24 -2.19 6.73
CA ILE A 7 -7.02 -1.54 5.44
C ILE A 7 -6.64 -0.09 5.68
N ARG A 8 -5.60 0.36 4.98
CA ARG A 8 -5.24 1.78 4.92
C ARG A 8 -5.26 2.23 3.46
N VAL A 9 -6.11 3.21 3.18
CA VAL A 9 -6.32 3.76 1.84
C VAL A 9 -5.88 5.22 1.83
N ASP A 10 -5.18 5.61 0.77
CA ASP A 10 -4.88 7.02 0.47
C ASP A 10 -4.80 7.23 -1.04
N ARG A 11 -5.15 8.43 -1.52
CA ARG A 11 -5.02 8.79 -2.94
C ARG A 11 -3.57 8.94 -3.36
N ARG A 12 -2.68 9.33 -2.45
CA ARG A 12 -1.24 9.46 -2.72
C ARG A 12 -0.47 8.43 -1.92
N THR A 13 0.27 7.55 -2.58
CA THR A 13 1.12 6.53 -1.94
C THR A 13 2.09 7.14 -0.91
N LYS A 14 2.62 8.34 -1.19
CA LYS A 14 3.50 9.07 -0.27
C LYS A 14 2.83 9.42 1.07
N ASN A 15 1.54 9.73 1.06
CA ASN A 15 0.79 10.00 2.29
C ASN A 15 0.46 8.69 3.01
N LEU A 16 0.10 7.64 2.26
CA LEU A 16 -0.18 6.32 2.80
C LEU A 16 1.00 5.76 3.59
N ILE A 17 2.22 5.84 3.03
CA ILE A 17 3.45 5.32 3.63
C ILE A 17 3.71 5.94 5.02
N LYS A 18 3.36 7.22 5.22
CA LYS A 18 3.60 7.91 6.51
C LYS A 18 2.69 7.43 7.65
N ARG A 19 1.56 6.80 7.33
CA ARG A 19 0.49 6.45 8.28
C ARG A 19 0.21 4.95 8.37
N ILE A 20 0.58 4.20 7.34
CA ILE A 20 0.42 2.75 7.32
C ILE A 20 1.32 2.11 8.38
N LYS A 21 0.79 1.11 9.08
CA LYS A 21 1.54 0.37 10.10
C LYS A 21 1.95 -1.00 9.56
N PRO A 22 3.00 -1.62 10.13
CA PRO A 22 3.34 -3.00 9.85
C PRO A 22 2.12 -3.92 9.97
N HIS A 23 2.01 -4.88 9.05
CA HIS A 23 0.92 -5.85 8.95
C HIS A 23 -0.46 -5.29 8.55
N GLU A 24 -0.57 -4.00 8.19
CA GLU A 24 -1.76 -3.45 7.54
C GLU A 24 -1.76 -3.74 6.03
N ILE A 25 -2.93 -3.64 5.41
CA ILE A 25 -3.12 -3.80 3.96
C ILE A 25 -3.13 -2.41 3.32
N ALA A 26 -2.21 -2.17 2.39
CA ALA A 26 -2.13 -0.93 1.64
C ALA A 26 -3.09 -0.98 0.45
N VAL A 27 -3.92 0.04 0.28
CA VAL A 27 -4.65 0.26 -0.98
C VAL A 27 -4.13 1.54 -1.62
N ILE A 28 -3.61 1.41 -2.83
CA ILE A 28 -3.00 2.49 -3.61
C ILE A 28 -3.78 2.71 -4.90
N ASP A 29 -3.65 3.90 -5.46
CA ASP A 29 -4.17 4.25 -6.78
C ASP A 29 -3.00 4.81 -7.60
N HIS A 30 -2.15 3.93 -8.14
CA HIS A 30 -0.88 4.30 -8.76
C HIS A 30 -0.62 3.49 -10.04
N GLU A 31 -0.62 4.15 -11.20
CA GLU A 31 -0.55 3.50 -12.52
C GLU A 31 0.84 2.89 -12.79
N ASN A 32 1.89 3.69 -12.59
CA ASN A 32 3.27 3.30 -12.77
C ASN A 32 4.00 3.31 -11.43
N LEU A 33 3.76 2.31 -10.59
CA LEU A 33 4.36 2.24 -9.26
C LEU A 33 5.89 2.30 -9.37
N ASP A 34 6.45 3.43 -8.91
CA ASP A 34 7.88 3.65 -8.92
C ASP A 34 8.60 2.80 -7.85
N GLU A 35 9.89 2.53 -8.10
CA GLU A 35 10.73 1.72 -7.22
C GLU A 35 10.79 2.28 -5.79
N VAL A 36 10.82 3.61 -5.64
CA VAL A 36 10.92 4.28 -4.33
C VAL A 36 9.66 4.03 -3.50
N ALA A 37 8.49 4.11 -4.12
CA ALA A 37 7.21 3.83 -3.50
C ALA A 37 7.08 2.34 -3.15
N ALA A 38 7.49 1.45 -4.06
CA ALA A 38 7.51 0.01 -3.81
C ALA A 38 8.41 -0.35 -2.61
N LEU A 39 9.66 0.12 -2.59
CA LEU A 39 10.58 -0.09 -1.47
C LEU A 39 10.03 0.45 -0.16
N SER A 40 9.33 1.60 -0.21
CA SER A 40 8.75 2.19 0.98
C SER A 40 7.63 1.34 1.58
N LEU A 41 6.79 0.71 0.74
CA LEU A 41 5.78 -0.24 1.18
C LEU A 41 6.39 -1.52 1.77
N VAL A 42 7.47 -2.02 1.17
CA VAL A 42 8.24 -3.17 1.70
C VAL A 42 8.86 -2.84 3.06
N LYS A 43 9.51 -1.67 3.18
CA LYS A 43 10.10 -1.19 4.45
C LYS A 43 9.04 -1.00 5.53
N ALA A 44 7.82 -0.60 5.14
CA ALA A 44 6.68 -0.49 6.05
C ALA A 44 6.11 -1.84 6.51
N LYS A 45 6.59 -2.98 5.95
CA LYS A 45 6.17 -4.34 6.29
C LYS A 45 4.65 -4.53 6.16
N VAL A 46 4.07 -4.02 5.08
CA VAL A 46 2.65 -4.20 4.78
C VAL A 46 2.33 -5.68 4.55
N LYS A 47 1.13 -6.11 4.96
CA LYS A 47 0.69 -7.50 4.79
C LYS A 47 0.35 -7.81 3.33
N ALA A 48 -0.23 -6.83 2.63
CA ALA A 48 -0.58 -6.91 1.22
C ALA A 48 -0.71 -5.51 0.63
N VAL A 49 -0.60 -5.41 -0.69
CA VAL A 49 -0.85 -4.18 -1.45
C VAL A 49 -1.92 -4.48 -2.49
N VAL A 50 -2.94 -3.63 -2.58
CA VAL A 50 -3.98 -3.67 -3.61
C VAL A 50 -3.89 -2.39 -4.42
N ASN A 51 -3.66 -2.52 -5.73
CA ASN A 51 -3.71 -1.38 -6.64
C ASN A 51 -5.14 -1.25 -7.19
N ALA A 52 -5.78 -0.12 -6.88
CA ALA A 52 -7.13 0.21 -7.29
C ALA A 52 -7.17 1.01 -8.59
N LYS A 53 -6.03 1.22 -9.26
CA LYS A 53 -6.03 1.79 -10.62
C LYS A 53 -6.77 0.88 -11.57
N HIS A 54 -7.68 1.47 -12.32
CA HIS A 54 -8.24 0.86 -13.51
C HIS A 54 -7.22 1.04 -14.64
N SER A 55 -6.82 -0.05 -15.30
CA SER A 55 -6.01 -0.01 -16.53
C SER A 55 -6.72 0.72 -17.67
#